data_AF-A0AAU8IIG7-F1
#
_entry.id   AF-A0AAU8IIG7-F1
#
_cell.length_a   1.000
_cell.length_b   1.000
_cell.length_c   1.000
_cell.angle_alpha   90.00
_cell.angle_beta   90.00
_cell.angle_gamma   90.00
#
_symmetry.space_group_name_H-M   'P 1'
#
loop_
_entity.id
_entity.type
_entity.pdbx_description
1 polymer ?
#
loop_
_entity_poly.entity_id
_entity_poly.type
_entity_poly.pdbx_seq_one_letter_code
_entity_poly.pdbx_strand_id
1 'polypeptide(L)' 'MRALLVIDVQKGFTEKSDAQAMMDCIKKLIRHFQSNHEPVFFIISREHT' A
#
# COMPACT_ATOMS: atom_id res chain seq x y z
N MET A 1 -1.94 16.18 12.12
CA MET A 1 -0.97 15.49 11.24
C MET A 1 -1.38 14.04 11.13
N ARG A 2 -1.54 13.51 9.91
CA ARG A 2 -1.92 12.10 9.68
C ARG A 2 -0.75 11.36 9.03
N ALA A 3 -0.76 10.05 9.13
CA ALA A 3 0.20 9.17 8.46
C ALA A 3 -0.55 8.03 7.78
N LEU A 4 -0.02 7.54 6.66
CA LEU A 4 -0.51 6.35 5.99
C LEU A 4 0.40 5.16 6.29
N LEU A 5 -0.17 4.05 6.75
CA LEU A 5 0.53 2.77 6.91
C LEU A 5 0.03 1.79 5.85
N VAL A 6 0.94 1.29 5.03
CA VAL A 6 0.65 0.31 3.97
C VAL A 6 1.30 -1.03 4.36
N ILE A 7 0.51 -2.09 4.44
CA ILE A 7 0.93 -3.38 5.01
C ILE A 7 0.82 -4.48 3.96
N ASP A 8 1.90 -5.22 3.72
CA ASP A 8 1.95 -6.50 2.98
C ASP A 8 1.30 -6.49 1.57
N VAL A 9 1.36 -5.35 0.87
CA VAL A 9 0.87 -5.19 -0.53
C VAL A 9 1.87 -5.68 -1.58
N GLN A 10 2.60 -6.75 -1.28
CA GLN A 10 3.68 -7.27 -2.12
C GLN A 10 3.17 -8.21 -3.23
N LYS A 11 3.97 -8.32 -4.30
CA LYS A 11 3.76 -9.30 -5.36
C LYS A 11 3.78 -10.71 -4.76
N GLY A 12 2.74 -11.52 -5.00
CA GLY A 12 2.50 -12.82 -4.35
C GLY A 12 1.27 -12.83 -3.44
N PHE A 13 0.96 -11.71 -2.76
CA PHE A 13 -0.25 -11.59 -1.91
C PHE A 13 -1.47 -11.06 -2.66
N THR A 14 -1.26 -10.39 -3.81
CA THR A 14 -2.30 -9.63 -4.52
C THR A 14 -2.61 -10.18 -5.93
N GLU A 15 -2.50 -11.49 -6.15
CA GLU A 15 -2.60 -12.09 -7.49
C GLU A 15 -4.04 -12.39 -7.96
N LYS A 16 -5.05 -12.15 -7.12
CA LYS A 16 -6.47 -12.31 -7.49
C LYS A 16 -7.03 -11.03 -8.12
N SER A 17 -7.97 -11.16 -9.05
CA SER A 17 -8.65 -10.03 -9.72
C SER A 17 -9.16 -8.96 -8.75
N ASP A 18 -9.65 -9.39 -7.59
CA ASP A 18 -10.20 -8.49 -6.56
C ASP A 18 -9.14 -7.62 -5.90
N ALA A 19 -7.87 -8.04 -5.95
CA ALA A 19 -6.76 -7.28 -5.40
C ALA A 19 -6.36 -6.11 -6.30
N GLN A 20 -6.66 -6.14 -7.61
CA GLN A 20 -6.30 -5.05 -8.51
C GLN A 20 -7.05 -3.75 -8.16
N ALA A 21 -8.36 -3.85 -7.90
CA ALA A 21 -9.17 -2.71 -7.48
C ALA A 21 -8.69 -2.13 -6.13
N MET A 22 -8.37 -3.02 -5.18
CA MET A 22 -7.76 -2.64 -3.91
C MET A 22 -6.43 -1.90 -4.12
N MET A 23 -5.55 -2.42 -4.96
CA MET A 23 -4.26 -1.81 -5.26
C MET A 23 -4.40 -0.42 -5.87
N ASP A 24 -5.39 -0.22 -6.74
CA ASP A 24 -5.64 1.10 -7.31
C ASP A 24 -6.19 2.10 -6.28
N CYS A 25 -7.00 1.65 -5.32
CA CYS A 25 -7.39 2.45 -4.16
C CYS A 25 -6.20 2.83 -3.28
N ILE A 26 -5.32 1.87 -2.98
CA ILE A 26 -4.11 2.11 -2.17
C ILE A 26 -3.19 3.12 -2.86
N LYS A 27 -2.98 3.00 -4.18
CA LYS A 27 -2.20 3.98 -4.97
C LYS A 27 -2.79 5.39 -4.90
N LYS A 28 -4.13 5.53 -4.98
CA LYS A 28 -4.80 6.83 -4.84
C LYS A 28 -4.55 7.43 -3.45
N LEU A 29 -4.59 6.60 -2.40
CA LEU A 29 -4.37 7.04 -1.03
C LEU A 29 -2.92 7.48 -0.81
N ILE A 30 -1.94 6.73 -1.33
CA ILE A 30 -0.52 7.11 -1.29
C ILE A 30 -0.31 8.47 -1.95
N ARG A 31 -0.86 8.69 -3.15
CA ARG A 31 -0.75 9.97 -3.86
C ARG A 31 -1.34 11.14 -3.08
N HIS A 32 -2.48 10.94 -2.42
CA HIS A 32 -3.11 11.97 -1.58
C HIS A 32 -2.23 12.38 -0.40
N PHE A 33 -1.62 11.42 0.30
CA PHE A 33 -0.72 11.73 1.41
C PHE A 33 0.55 12.42 0.91
N GLN A 34 1.14 11.96 -0.20
CA GLN A 34 2.31 12.59 -0.81
C GLN A 34 2.04 14.04 -1.24
N SER A 35 0.88 14.32 -1.85
CA SER A 35 0.52 15.69 -2.26
C SER A 35 0.32 16.64 -1.07
N ASN A 36 -0.08 16.11 0.09
CA ASN A 36 -0.24 16.88 1.32
C ASN A 36 1.05 16.98 2.15
N HIS A 37 2.15 16.40 1.67
CA HIS A 37 3.41 16.26 2.42
C HIS A 37 3.22 15.51 3.75
N GLU A 38 2.28 14.55 3.78
CA GLU A 38 2.02 13.67 4.91
C GLU A 38 2.84 12.36 4.75
N PRO A 39 3.39 11.80 5.85
CA PRO A 39 4.23 10.61 5.80
C PRO A 39 3.48 9.35 5.38
N VAL A 40 4.18 8.48 4.62
CA VAL A 40 3.73 7.15 4.19
C VAL A 40 4.77 6.12 4.62
N PHE A 41 4.34 5.11 5.38
CA PHE A 41 5.17 4.02 5.87
C PHE A 41 4.74 2.69 5.24
N PHE A 42 5.71 1.81 5.00
CA PHE A 42 5.49 0.48 4.45
C PHE A 42 5.95 -0.57 5.45
N ILE A 43 5.08 -1.54 5.74
CA ILE A 43 5.43 -2.77 6.43
C ILE A 43 5.47 -3.87 5.37
N ILE A 44 6.62 -4.53 5.31
CA ILE A 44 6.93 -5.58 4.35
C ILE A 44 7.30 -6.82 5.15
N SER A 45 6.48 -7.86 5.07
CA SER A 45 6.83 -9.18 5.54
C SER A 45 7.85 -9.82 4.59
N ARG A 46 8.95 -10.33 5.14
CA ARG A 46 9.86 -11.19 4.38
C ARG A 46 9.28 -12.60 4.46
N GLU A 47 8.84 -13.16 3.34
CA GLU A 47 8.59 -14.59 3.29
C GLU A 47 9.92 -15.32 3.55
N HIS A 48 9.96 -16.15 4.59
CA HIS A 48 10.99 -17.18 4.73
C HIS A 48 10.68 -18.27 3.70
N THR A 49 11.24 -18.14 2.49
CA THR A 49 11.38 -19.25 1.55
C THR A 49 12.83 -19.41 1.17
#